data_AF-A0ABD1EP43-F1
#
_entry.id   AF-A0ABD1EP43-F1
#
_cell.length_a   1.000
_cell.length_b   1.000
_cell.length_c   1.000
_cell.angle_alpha   90.00
_cell.angle_beta   90.00
_cell.angle_gamma   90.00
#
_symmetry.space_group_name_H-M   'P 1'
#
loop_
_entity.id
_entity.type
_entity.pdbx_description
1 polymer ?
#
loop_
_entity_poly.entity_id
_entity_poly.type
_entity_poly.pdbx_seq_one_letter_code
_entity_poly.pdbx_strand_id
1 'polypeptide(L)'
;MTITKGAQRGSTRLKENEKLRVIDDVQRKRRQRKVMEMLESDNYHDDPHADLVMSKKVPKFEDNLEQRTNRNKKRERTVDYYQFKYRKNFQQLVDEDRLESEMKQRPSYMDIQCEESQLPARHFCAVCGFLGQYNCLSCGTRYCSIRCMETHVDTRCLKWAA
;
A
#
# COMPACT_ATOMS: atom_id res chain seq x y z
N MET A 1 46.46 -35.42 18.34
CA MET A 1 45.15 -34.93 17.90
C MET A 1 45.03 -33.47 18.30
N THR A 2 45.25 -32.56 17.38
CA THR A 2 45.21 -31.11 17.63
C THR A 2 43.75 -30.64 17.61
N ILE A 3 43.24 -30.26 18.78
CA ILE A 3 41.93 -29.65 18.93
C ILE A 3 42.00 -28.27 18.27
N THR A 4 41.41 -28.14 17.08
CA THR A 4 41.25 -26.85 16.41
C THR A 4 40.35 -25.97 17.28
N LYS A 5 40.87 -24.81 17.69
CA LYS A 5 40.11 -23.77 18.40
C LYS A 5 38.84 -23.47 17.60
N GLY A 6 37.69 -23.86 18.14
CA GLY A 6 36.40 -23.51 17.59
C GLY A 6 36.31 -21.99 17.47
N ALA A 7 36.26 -21.50 16.23
CA ALA A 7 35.96 -20.11 15.95
C ALA A 7 34.65 -19.77 16.68
N GLN A 8 34.69 -18.78 17.57
CA GLN A 8 33.50 -18.23 18.22
C GLN A 8 32.60 -17.59 17.15
N ARG A 9 31.78 -18.40 16.49
CA ARG A 9 30.84 -17.96 15.44
C ARG A 9 29.67 -17.09 15.95
N GLY A 10 29.69 -16.64 17.21
CA GLY A 10 28.53 -15.99 17.85
C GLY A 10 28.79 -14.78 18.75
N SER A 11 30.03 -14.36 19.00
CA SER A 11 30.31 -13.39 20.07
C SER A 11 29.86 -11.95 19.75
N THR A 12 29.99 -11.50 18.51
CA THR A 12 29.58 -10.14 18.12
C THR A 12 28.06 -10.03 17.88
N ARG A 13 27.42 -11.10 17.40
CA ARG A 13 25.99 -11.15 17.06
C ARG A 13 25.07 -11.06 18.28
N LEU A 14 25.50 -11.59 19.43
CA LEU A 14 24.75 -11.47 20.69
C LEU A 14 24.66 -10.02 21.18
N LYS A 15 25.74 -9.24 21.00
CA LYS A 15 25.79 -7.82 21.41
C LYS A 15 24.92 -6.91 20.54
N GLU A 16 24.72 -7.24 19.27
CA GLU A 16 23.80 -6.49 18.40
C GLU A 16 22.34 -6.84 18.68
N ASN A 17 22.04 -8.10 18.98
CA ASN A 17 20.68 -8.52 19.39
C ASN A 17 20.19 -7.79 20.64
N GLU A 18 21.08 -7.48 21.59
CA GLU A 18 20.76 -6.69 22.78
C GLU A 18 20.29 -5.26 22.46
N LYS A 19 20.70 -4.71 21.31
CA LYS A 19 20.27 -3.39 20.80
C LYS A 19 18.99 -3.46 19.97
N LEU A 20 18.61 -4.64 19.48
CA LEU A 20 17.41 -4.85 18.68
C LEU A 20 16.20 -4.99 19.60
N ARG A 21 15.53 -3.87 19.85
CA ARG A 21 14.27 -3.86 20.61
C ARG A 21 13.26 -4.78 19.92
N VAL A 22 12.74 -5.76 20.67
CA VAL A 22 11.60 -6.57 20.22
C VAL A 22 10.43 -5.63 19.99
N ILE A 23 10.00 -5.50 18.74
CA ILE A 23 8.83 -4.70 18.38
C ILE A 23 7.60 -5.57 18.59
N ASP A 24 6.65 -5.09 19.38
CA ASP A 24 5.38 -5.79 19.60
C ASP A 24 4.57 -5.88 18.30
N ASP A 25 3.73 -6.90 18.18
CA ASP A 25 2.92 -7.16 16.98
C ASP A 25 1.99 -5.98 16.66
N VAL A 26 1.47 -5.30 17.68
CA VAL A 26 0.67 -4.07 17.53
C VAL A 26 1.49 -2.97 16.86
N GLN A 27 2.74 -2.80 17.30
CA GLN A 27 3.63 -1.78 16.73
C GLN A 27 4.02 -2.11 15.28
N ARG A 28 4.21 -3.41 14.94
CA ARG A 28 4.47 -3.84 13.56
C ARG A 28 3.27 -3.53 12.66
N LYS A 29 2.05 -3.89 13.07
CA LYS A 29 0.82 -3.57 12.35
C LYS A 29 0.63 -2.07 12.17
N ARG A 30 0.95 -1.27 13.19
CA ARG A 30 0.88 0.21 13.09
C ARG A 30 1.84 0.76 12.05
N ARG A 31 3.07 0.24 11.96
CA ARG A 31 4.03 0.66 10.92
C ARG A 31 3.55 0.27 9.53
N GLN A 32 3.08 -0.96 9.35
CA GLN A 32 2.50 -1.42 8.08
C GLN A 32 1.34 -0.53 7.63
N ARG A 33 0.44 -0.16 8.54
CA ARG A 33 -0.67 0.75 8.24
C ARG A 33 -0.20 2.12 7.76
N LYS A 34 0.82 2.70 8.41
CA LYS A 34 1.38 3.99 7.99
C LYS A 34 1.99 3.95 6.59
N VAL A 35 2.65 2.85 6.24
CA VAL A 35 3.20 2.67 4.89
C VAL A 35 2.06 2.58 3.86
N MET A 36 1.00 1.83 4.15
CA MET A 36 -0.18 1.77 3.28
C MET A 36 -0.82 3.15 3.12
N GLU A 37 -0.99 3.90 4.21
CA GLU A 37 -1.54 5.25 4.19
C GLU A 37 -0.68 6.22 3.36
N MET A 38 0.66 6.12 3.46
CA MET A 38 1.58 6.91 2.64
C MET A 38 1.45 6.58 1.14
N LEU A 39 1.36 5.30 0.80
CA LEU A 39 1.17 4.87 -0.59
C LEU A 39 -0.21 5.27 -1.14
N GLU A 40 -1.23 5.33 -0.28
CA GLU A 40 -2.55 5.83 -0.64
C GLU A 40 -2.53 7.36 -0.84
N SER A 41 -1.80 8.10 -0.01
CA SER A 41 -1.67 9.56 -0.16
C SER A 41 -0.90 9.97 -1.41
N ASP A 42 0.13 9.21 -1.81
CA ASP A 42 0.91 9.50 -3.03
C ASP A 42 0.08 9.34 -4.32
N ASN A 43 -0.99 8.54 -4.29
CA ASN A 43 -1.91 8.44 -5.42
C ASN A 43 -2.87 9.65 -5.50
N TYR A 44 -3.02 10.42 -4.43
CA TYR A 44 -3.89 11.59 -4.36
C TYR A 44 -3.07 12.88 -4.48
N HIS A 45 -2.86 13.36 -5.71
CA HIS A 45 -2.39 14.72 -5.93
C HIS A 45 -3.58 15.67 -6.06
N ASP A 46 -3.68 16.62 -5.13
CA ASP A 46 -4.52 17.81 -5.30
C ASP A 46 -4.14 18.50 -6.61
N ASP A 47 -5.15 18.97 -7.34
CA ASP A 47 -4.89 19.65 -8.60
C ASP A 47 -4.00 20.87 -8.34
N PRO A 48 -2.78 20.93 -8.91
CA PRO A 48 -1.94 22.13 -8.78
C PRO A 48 -2.61 23.37 -9.39
N HIS A 49 -3.73 23.20 -10.08
CA HIS A 49 -4.55 24.26 -10.65
C HIS A 49 -5.90 24.49 -9.94
N ALA A 50 -6.19 23.85 -8.81
CA ALA A 50 -7.46 24.05 -8.08
C ALA A 50 -7.64 25.51 -7.58
N ASP A 51 -6.56 26.15 -7.14
CA ASP A 51 -6.55 27.55 -6.66
C ASP A 51 -6.13 28.57 -7.73
N LEU A 52 -5.95 28.13 -8.98
CA LEU A 52 -5.64 29.04 -10.08
C LEU A 52 -6.88 29.86 -10.43
N VAL A 53 -6.96 31.05 -9.82
CA VAL A 53 -7.88 32.10 -10.23
C VAL A 53 -7.56 32.46 -11.68
N MET A 54 -8.29 31.87 -12.62
CA MET A 54 -8.17 32.14 -14.05
C MET A 54 -8.25 33.66 -14.24
N SER A 55 -7.10 34.28 -14.56
CA SER A 55 -7.04 35.72 -14.79
C SER A 55 -8.05 36.07 -15.89
N LYS A 56 -8.92 37.05 -15.63
CA LYS A 56 -9.99 37.52 -16.55
C LYS A 56 -9.48 38.07 -17.90
N LYS A 57 -8.18 37.95 -18.19
CA LYS A 57 -7.51 38.41 -19.40
C LYS A 57 -7.01 37.27 -20.30
N VAL A 58 -7.35 36.01 -20.01
CA VAL A 58 -7.09 34.89 -20.92
C VAL A 58 -8.13 34.94 -22.05
N PRO A 59 -7.73 35.04 -23.34
CA PRO A 59 -8.66 35.04 -24.46
C PRO A 59 -9.48 33.75 -24.46
N LYS A 60 -10.80 33.89 -24.32
CA LYS A 60 -11.74 32.77 -24.51
C LYS A 60 -11.85 32.55 -26.02
N PHE A 61 -11.20 31.51 -26.53
CA PHE A 61 -11.45 31.03 -27.89
C PHE A 61 -12.75 30.23 -27.92
N GLU A 62 -13.87 30.92 -27.75
CA GLU A 62 -15.22 30.44 -28.04
C GLU A 62 -15.81 31.35 -29.12
N ASP A 63 -15.24 31.35 -30.32
CA ASP A 63 -15.87 31.96 -31.49
C ASP A 63 -15.25 31.38 -32.76
N ASN A 64 -15.80 30.26 -33.21
CA ASN A 64 -16.01 29.89 -34.62
C ASN A 64 -16.50 28.44 -34.76
N LEU A 65 -17.67 28.14 -34.17
CA LEU A 65 -18.43 26.96 -34.59
C LEU A 65 -19.93 27.22 -34.57
N GLU A 66 -20.35 28.38 -35.06
CA GLU A 66 -21.75 28.60 -35.46
C GLU A 66 -22.02 27.95 -36.82
N GLN A 67 -22.01 26.61 -36.89
CA GLN A 67 -22.69 25.87 -37.95
C GLN A 67 -22.66 24.36 -37.65
N ARG A 68 -23.45 23.94 -36.68
CA ARG A 68 -24.04 22.59 -36.69
C ARG A 68 -25.32 22.56 -35.89
N THR A 69 -26.40 22.54 -36.66
CA THR A 69 -27.79 22.41 -36.29
C THR A 69 -28.05 21.16 -35.43
N ASN A 70 -28.99 21.29 -34.49
CA ASN A 70 -29.79 20.22 -33.89
C ASN A 70 -29.07 18.91 -33.54
N ARG A 71 -28.43 18.83 -32.37
CA ARG A 71 -28.30 17.56 -31.62
C ARG A 71 -28.39 17.81 -30.12
N ASN A 72 -29.22 16.98 -29.48
CA ASN A 72 -29.42 16.85 -28.04
C ASN A 72 -28.21 17.32 -27.22
N LYS A 73 -28.43 18.34 -26.38
CA LYS A 73 -27.43 18.89 -25.46
C LYS A 73 -27.20 17.89 -24.31
N LYS A 74 -26.61 16.74 -24.62
CA LYS A 74 -25.96 15.88 -23.64
C LYS A 74 -24.75 16.68 -23.19
N ARG A 75 -24.82 17.26 -21.98
CA ARG A 75 -23.73 17.99 -21.31
C ARG A 75 -22.44 17.19 -21.54
N GLU A 76 -21.60 17.63 -22.50
CA GLU A 76 -20.31 17.02 -22.70
C GLU A 76 -19.52 17.31 -21.44
N ARG A 77 -19.24 16.24 -20.69
CA ARG A 77 -18.46 16.30 -19.46
C ARG A 77 -17.10 16.86 -19.84
N THR A 78 -16.79 18.05 -19.33
CA THR A 78 -15.50 18.73 -19.51
C THR A 78 -14.35 17.81 -19.12
N VAL A 79 -13.16 18.00 -19.71
CA VAL A 79 -11.97 17.20 -19.39
C VAL A 79 -11.69 17.21 -17.88
N ASP A 80 -11.95 18.34 -17.22
CA ASP A 80 -11.89 18.51 -15.77
C ASP A 80 -12.82 17.54 -15.02
N TYR A 81 -14.03 17.28 -15.55
CA TYR A 81 -14.95 16.29 -14.95
C TYR A 81 -14.34 14.89 -14.92
N TYR A 82 -13.57 14.51 -15.95
CA TYR A 82 -12.87 13.24 -15.96
C TYR A 82 -11.67 13.26 -15.00
N GLN A 83 -10.88 14.33 -14.95
CA GLN A 83 -9.77 14.45 -13.99
C GLN A 83 -10.23 14.38 -12.53
N PHE A 84 -11.30 15.09 -12.15
CA PHE A 84 -11.88 15.01 -10.79
C PHE A 84 -12.58 13.67 -10.51
N LYS A 85 -13.15 13.01 -11.53
CA LYS A 85 -13.74 11.68 -11.36
C LYS A 85 -12.67 10.60 -11.13
N TYR A 86 -11.48 10.74 -11.69
CA TYR A 86 -10.40 9.74 -11.61
C TYR A 86 -9.40 9.97 -10.46
N ARG A 87 -9.53 11.06 -9.70
CA ARG A 87 -8.75 11.33 -8.47
C ARG A 87 -9.51 10.95 -7.21
N LYS A 88 -9.91 9.67 -7.09
CA LYS A 88 -10.58 9.17 -5.88
C LYS A 88 -9.68 8.17 -5.18
N ASN A 89 -9.57 8.29 -3.85
CA ASN A 89 -8.96 7.23 -3.05
C ASN A 89 -9.86 5.98 -3.08
N PHE A 90 -9.27 4.81 -2.89
CA PHE A 90 -9.97 3.53 -2.78
C PHE A 90 -11.15 3.61 -1.79
N GLN A 91 -10.96 4.24 -0.62
CA GLN A 91 -12.04 4.44 0.36
C GLN A 91 -13.24 5.21 -0.21
N GLN A 92 -12.99 6.27 -0.98
CA GLN A 92 -14.06 7.06 -1.61
C GLN A 92 -14.80 6.25 -2.68
N LEU A 93 -14.09 5.39 -3.42
CA LEU A 93 -14.71 4.49 -4.41
C LEU A 93 -15.61 3.45 -3.74
N VAL A 94 -15.20 2.92 -2.58
CA VAL A 94 -16.00 1.98 -1.78
C VAL A 94 -17.27 2.64 -1.24
N ASP A 95 -17.16 3.86 -0.69
CA ASP A 95 -18.32 4.59 -0.16
C ASP A 95 -19.35 4.91 -1.27
N GLU A 96 -18.87 5.27 -2.47
CA GLU A 96 -19.74 5.48 -3.63
C GLU A 96 -20.41 4.20 -4.11
N ASP A 97 -19.68 3.09 -4.14
CA ASP A 97 -20.23 1.78 -4.48
C ASP A 97 -21.34 1.37 -3.52
N ARG A 98 -21.17 1.67 -2.22
CA ARG A 98 -22.20 1.42 -1.20
C ARG A 98 -23.48 2.21 -1.47
N LEU A 99 -23.37 3.52 -1.73
CA LEU A 99 -24.53 4.37 -2.05
C LEU A 99 -25.24 3.91 -3.34
N GLU A 100 -24.47 3.54 -4.36
CA GLU A 100 -25.03 3.01 -5.60
C GLU A 100 -25.71 1.65 -5.40
N SER A 101 -25.17 0.82 -4.51
CA SER A 101 -25.71 -0.49 -4.17
C SER A 101 -27.05 -0.39 -3.47
N GLU A 102 -27.18 0.54 -2.52
CA GLU A 102 -28.44 0.87 -1.86
C GLU A 102 -29.49 1.40 -2.86
N MET A 103 -29.07 2.27 -3.79
CA MET A 103 -29.98 2.86 -4.78
C MET A 103 -30.46 1.84 -5.83
N LYS A 104 -29.58 0.96 -6.29
CA LYS A 104 -29.85 -0.02 -7.36
C LYS A 104 -30.25 -1.40 -6.85
N GLN A 105 -30.29 -1.60 -5.54
CA GLN A 105 -30.53 -2.89 -4.88
C GLN A 105 -29.59 -4.00 -5.41
N ARG A 106 -28.31 -3.66 -5.60
CA ARG A 106 -27.25 -4.62 -5.98
C ARG A 106 -26.36 -4.91 -4.76
N PRO A 107 -25.66 -6.05 -4.71
CA PRO A 107 -24.66 -6.28 -3.67
C PRO A 107 -23.49 -5.29 -3.82
N SER A 108 -23.04 -4.75 -2.68
CA SER A 108 -21.88 -3.85 -2.61
C SER A 108 -20.57 -4.63 -2.61
N TYR A 109 -19.47 -3.94 -2.92
CA TYR A 109 -18.10 -4.45 -2.86
C TYR A 109 -17.78 -5.14 -1.53
N MET A 110 -18.25 -4.57 -0.41
CA MET A 110 -18.02 -5.14 0.93
C MET A 110 -18.87 -6.38 1.22
N ASP A 111 -20.03 -6.51 0.57
CA ASP A 111 -20.91 -7.67 0.76
C ASP A 111 -20.36 -8.93 0.06
N ILE A 112 -19.49 -8.75 -0.93
CA ILE A 112 -18.84 -9.84 -1.68
C ILE A 112 -17.57 -10.32 -0.96
N GLN A 113 -17.17 -9.68 0.14
CA GLN A 113 -15.97 -10.04 0.87
C GLN A 113 -16.07 -11.47 1.44
N CYS A 114 -15.07 -12.29 1.14
CA CYS A 114 -14.97 -13.63 1.68
C CYS A 114 -14.64 -13.60 3.18
N GLU A 115 -15.23 -14.52 3.94
CA GLU A 115 -14.96 -14.68 5.36
C GLU A 115 -13.50 -15.12 5.62
N GLU A 116 -13.06 -14.94 6.87
CA GLU A 116 -11.73 -15.36 7.28
C GLU A 116 -11.54 -16.89 7.15
N SER A 117 -10.31 -17.31 6.86
CA SER A 117 -9.96 -18.71 6.73
C SER A 117 -10.20 -19.47 8.05
N GLN A 118 -10.97 -20.55 7.97
CA GLN A 118 -11.17 -21.49 9.08
C GLN A 118 -9.94 -22.37 9.37
N LEU A 119 -8.95 -22.35 8.48
CA LEU A 119 -7.73 -23.16 8.60
C LEU A 119 -6.58 -22.36 9.23
N PRO A 120 -5.74 -23.00 10.08
CA PRO A 120 -4.62 -22.33 10.72
C PRO A 120 -3.59 -21.87 9.69
N ALA A 121 -3.07 -20.65 9.88
CA ALA A 121 -2.07 -20.06 9.00
C ALA A 121 -0.77 -20.89 9.01
N ARG A 122 -0.28 -21.24 7.81
CA ARG A 122 1.02 -21.88 7.64
C ARG A 122 2.12 -20.83 7.55
N HIS A 123 3.23 -21.07 8.23
CA HIS A 123 4.36 -20.15 8.26
C HIS A 123 5.51 -20.64 7.39
N PHE A 124 5.81 -19.88 6.34
CA PHE A 124 6.90 -20.16 5.42
C PHE A 124 8.02 -19.12 5.56
N CYS A 125 9.23 -19.55 5.21
CA CYS A 125 10.41 -18.73 5.14
C CYS A 125 10.29 -17.76 3.95
N ALA A 126 10.41 -16.46 4.19
CA ALA A 126 10.30 -15.46 3.13
C ALA A 126 11.47 -15.46 2.12
N VAL A 127 12.56 -16.17 2.42
CA VAL A 127 13.73 -16.26 1.54
C VAL A 127 13.67 -17.47 0.61
N CYS A 128 13.32 -18.65 1.14
CA CYS A 128 13.42 -19.92 0.41
C CYS A 128 12.11 -20.72 0.35
N GLY A 129 11.03 -20.27 0.98
CA GLY A 129 9.71 -20.92 0.91
C GLY A 129 9.54 -22.17 1.78
N PHE A 130 10.60 -22.72 2.40
CA PHE A 130 10.49 -23.83 3.36
C PHE A 130 9.82 -23.40 4.67
N LEU A 131 9.42 -24.35 5.52
CA LEU A 131 8.77 -24.04 6.81
C LEU A 131 9.63 -23.10 7.68
N GLY A 132 9.03 -21.99 8.12
CA GLY A 132 9.69 -20.92 8.86
C GLY A 132 9.51 -21.10 10.37
N GLN A 133 10.47 -21.77 11.02
CA GLN A 133 10.45 -22.03 12.46
C GLN A 133 10.80 -20.80 13.30
N TYR A 134 11.63 -19.90 12.78
CA TYR A 134 12.14 -18.74 13.52
C TYR A 134 11.51 -17.44 13.03
N ASN A 135 11.47 -16.43 13.90
CA ASN A 135 10.94 -15.09 13.62
C ASN A 135 12.02 -14.01 13.77
N CYS A 136 12.00 -13.02 12.90
CA CYS A 136 12.87 -11.85 13.04
C CYS A 136 12.32 -10.88 14.11
N LEU A 137 13.17 -10.47 15.06
CA LEU A 137 12.77 -9.62 16.19
C LEU A 137 12.30 -8.22 15.77
N SER A 138 12.84 -7.67 14.67
CA SER A 138 12.49 -6.34 14.16
C SER A 138 11.24 -6.34 13.28
N CYS A 139 11.17 -7.20 12.25
CA CYS A 139 10.09 -7.16 11.25
C CYS A 139 9.04 -8.28 11.39
N GLY A 140 9.38 -9.40 12.01
CA GLY A 140 8.44 -10.49 12.35
C GLY A 140 8.32 -11.53 11.25
N THR A 141 8.99 -11.30 10.12
CA THR A 141 9.10 -12.24 9.02
C THR A 141 9.74 -13.54 9.50
N ARG A 142 9.22 -14.67 9.02
CA ARG A 142 9.69 -16.00 9.37
C ARG A 142 10.85 -16.43 8.47
N TYR A 143 11.79 -17.17 9.05
CA TYR A 143 12.91 -17.78 8.35
C TYR A 143 13.20 -19.20 8.85
N CYS A 144 13.83 -20.01 8.02
CA CYS A 144 14.13 -21.41 8.36
C CYS A 144 15.55 -21.63 8.93
N SER A 145 16.50 -20.76 8.58
CA SER A 145 17.91 -20.95 8.95
C SER A 145 18.65 -19.61 9.11
N ILE A 146 19.82 -19.65 9.74
CA ILE A 146 20.69 -18.48 9.94
C ILE A 146 21.08 -17.81 8.62
N ARG A 147 21.32 -18.60 7.56
CA ARG A 147 21.60 -18.06 6.22
C ARG A 147 20.41 -17.26 5.66
N CYS A 148 19.20 -17.76 5.90
CA CYS A 148 17.97 -17.05 5.51
C CYS A 148 17.73 -15.80 6.37
N MET A 149 18.16 -15.81 7.64
CA MET A 149 18.12 -14.60 8.48
C MET A 149 19.08 -13.52 7.96
N GLU A 150 20.33 -13.86 7.62
CA GLU A 150 21.31 -12.89 7.10
C GLU A 150 20.81 -12.25 5.81
N THR A 151 20.43 -13.08 4.84
CA THR A 151 19.85 -12.61 3.58
C THR A 151 18.57 -11.79 3.80
N HIS A 152 17.73 -12.16 4.76
CA HIS A 152 16.58 -11.37 5.15
C HIS A 152 16.98 -10.00 5.72
N VAL A 153 17.97 -9.93 6.62
CA VAL A 153 18.47 -8.68 7.19
C VAL A 153 19.01 -7.76 6.09
N ASP A 154 19.73 -8.32 5.13
CA ASP A 154 20.37 -7.54 4.06
C ASP A 154 19.39 -7.02 3.00
N THR A 155 18.34 -7.79 2.67
CA THR A 155 17.49 -7.54 1.49
C THR A 155 16.01 -7.33 1.78
N ARG A 156 15.50 -7.66 2.98
CA ARG A 156 14.05 -7.62 3.29
C ARG A 156 13.67 -7.07 4.66
N CYS A 157 14.60 -6.90 5.60
CA CYS A 157 14.32 -6.48 6.96
C CYS A 157 14.15 -4.96 7.07
N LEU A 158 12.90 -4.46 7.01
CA LEU A 158 12.44 -3.10 7.38
C LEU A 158 13.27 -1.89 6.89
N LYS A 159 14.28 -2.08 6.06
CA LYS A 159 15.17 -1.05 5.55
C LYS A 159 14.49 -0.18 4.48
N TRP A 160 13.44 -0.72 3.84
CA TRP A 160 12.66 -0.04 2.79
C TRP A 160 11.20 0.24 3.18
N ALA A 161 10.82 0.02 4.44
CA ALA A 161 9.47 0.31 4.96
C ALA A 161 9.48 1.54 5.90
N ALA A 162 10.53 2.35 5.80
CA ALA A 162 10.71 3.60 6.52
C ALA A 162 10.40 4.77 5.57
#